data_AF-A0AA39G7V7-F1
#
_entry.id   AF-A0AA39G7V7-F1
#
_cell.length_a   1.000
_cell.length_b   1.000
_cell.length_c   1.000
_cell.angle_alpha   90.00
_cell.angle_beta   90.00
_cell.angle_gamma   90.00
#
_symmetry.space_group_name_H-M   'P 1'
#
loop_
_entity.id
_entity.type
_entity.pdbx_description
1 polymer ?
#
loop_
_entity_poly.entity_id
_entity_poly.type
_entity_poly.pdbx_seq_one_letter_code
_entity_poly.pdbx_strand_id
1 'polypeptide(L)'
;MGFNLLQSCSKLWLPSLSSQYLDGDRFYLFLYRYDVFHKVIALVNQEKSRYGQQLVTEQRIGLTVNEDSESELTTARLHQIKYACEKLLMLHGYEINEDVVGYKYCFTTKSHGKINENVHRYVCGVVNNSAMKTKETDLTCEMYKQQKMIVLDKLNEEKAVDSDERKAWLESITEAIVIFEFLSVKPSCSISVTDSNKSITNEKSGVFVLYNAARIRAILEKFREGQLSGIYPELWDFHRIDFTKLHSQEEWEIVYHYLLEYPELIKKSVKHELKHEIYPNLICSFLISLCKKFSKFYRKERILTDGSEHLIPTMMARVWLLKSIQIVMTNCMHILGINEVTKM
;
A
#
# COMPACT_ATOMS: atom_id res chain seq x y z
N MET A 1 -22.03 -11.02 37.90
CA MET A 1 -23.06 -10.47 36.99
C MET A 1 -22.47 -9.50 35.95
N GLY A 2 -21.57 -8.58 36.32
CA GLY A 2 -21.06 -7.55 35.40
C GLY A 2 -20.34 -8.05 34.13
N PHE A 3 -19.50 -9.09 34.22
CA PHE A 3 -18.75 -9.55 33.04
C PHE A 3 -19.61 -10.21 31.97
N ASN A 4 -20.61 -11.02 32.34
CA ASN A 4 -21.49 -11.65 31.34
C ASN A 4 -22.27 -10.60 30.54
N LEU A 5 -22.68 -9.50 31.18
CA LEU A 5 -23.29 -8.36 30.51
C LEU A 5 -22.27 -7.66 29.60
N LEU A 6 -21.07 -7.36 30.11
CA LEU A 6 -19.99 -6.72 29.34
C LEU A 6 -19.59 -7.56 28.12
N GLN A 7 -19.45 -8.88 28.29
CA GLN A 7 -19.13 -9.82 27.22
C GLN A 7 -20.25 -9.85 26.18
N SER A 8 -21.51 -9.86 26.60
CA SER A 8 -22.64 -9.78 25.67
C SER A 8 -22.63 -8.48 24.86
N CYS A 9 -22.39 -7.34 25.51
CA CYS A 9 -22.26 -6.04 24.82
C CYS A 9 -21.05 -6.01 23.87
N SER A 10 -19.95 -6.65 24.23
CA SER A 10 -18.71 -6.66 23.44
C SER A 10 -18.81 -7.41 22.12
N LYS A 11 -19.89 -8.17 21.85
CA LYS A 11 -20.10 -8.83 20.55
C LYS A 11 -20.16 -7.84 19.39
N LEU A 12 -20.57 -6.60 19.68
CA LEU A 12 -20.58 -5.48 18.73
C LEU A 12 -19.21 -4.82 18.55
N TRP A 13 -18.24 -5.11 19.42
CA TRP A 13 -16.89 -4.56 19.35
C TRP A 13 -16.02 -5.35 18.36
N LEU A 14 -14.90 -4.76 17.97
CA LEU A 14 -13.86 -5.43 17.21
C LEU A 14 -12.49 -5.12 17.83
N PRO A 15 -11.85 -6.06 18.56
CA PRO A 15 -12.32 -7.40 18.96
C PRO A 15 -13.40 -7.42 20.07
N SER A 16 -14.13 -8.54 20.17
CA SER A 16 -15.01 -8.87 21.30
C SER A 16 -14.22 -9.42 22.50
N LEU A 17 -14.85 -9.49 23.68
CA LEU A 17 -14.24 -10.06 24.89
C LEU A 17 -14.40 -11.58 24.95
N SER A 18 -13.31 -12.30 25.20
CA SER A 18 -13.29 -13.76 25.38
C SER A 18 -13.42 -14.17 26.84
N SER A 19 -12.61 -13.59 27.72
CA SER A 19 -12.56 -13.95 29.14
C SER A 19 -12.06 -12.79 30.00
N GLN A 20 -12.15 -12.98 31.31
CA GLN A 20 -11.60 -12.07 32.32
C GLN A 20 -10.76 -12.84 33.33
N TYR A 21 -9.83 -12.15 33.98
CA TYR A 21 -9.08 -12.65 35.12
C TYR A 21 -8.90 -11.52 36.14
N LEU A 22 -9.04 -11.84 37.43
CA LEU A 22 -8.86 -10.91 38.52
C LEU A 22 -7.66 -11.35 39.34
N ASP A 23 -6.70 -10.46 39.56
CA ASP A 23 -5.51 -10.66 40.38
C ASP A 23 -5.36 -9.51 41.38
N GLY A 24 -5.81 -9.72 42.61
CA GLY A 24 -5.96 -8.66 43.61
C GLY A 24 -6.84 -7.52 43.07
N ASP A 25 -6.26 -6.32 42.99
CA ASP A 25 -6.94 -5.11 42.49
C ASP A 25 -6.82 -4.94 40.96
N ARG A 26 -6.22 -5.89 40.25
CA ARG A 26 -6.04 -5.83 38.79
C ARG A 26 -7.06 -6.67 38.06
N PHE A 27 -7.70 -6.04 37.08
CA PHE A 27 -8.67 -6.69 36.22
C PHE A 27 -8.11 -6.83 34.80
N TYR A 28 -8.00 -8.07 34.34
CA TYR A 28 -7.50 -8.43 33.02
C TYR A 28 -8.67 -8.82 32.13
N LEU A 29 -8.74 -8.21 30.95
CA LEU A 29 -9.71 -8.53 29.90
C LEU A 29 -8.99 -9.14 28.71
N PHE A 30 -9.47 -10.30 28.27
CA PHE A 30 -8.92 -10.99 27.11
C PHE A 30 -9.82 -10.76 25.90
N LEU A 31 -9.20 -10.51 24.76
CA LEU A 31 -9.87 -10.22 23.50
C LEU A 31 -9.91 -11.48 22.63
N TYR A 32 -11.06 -11.73 22.00
CA TYR A 32 -11.22 -12.86 21.09
C TYR A 32 -10.66 -12.50 19.72
N ARG A 33 -9.40 -12.90 19.48
CA ARG A 33 -8.64 -12.58 18.26
C ARG A 33 -9.30 -13.09 16.98
N TYR A 34 -10.00 -14.22 17.04
CA TYR A 34 -10.58 -14.87 15.86
C TYR A 34 -11.75 -14.10 15.25
N ASP A 35 -12.49 -13.33 16.05
CA ASP A 35 -13.49 -12.40 15.52
C ASP A 35 -12.85 -11.33 14.63
N VAL A 36 -11.62 -10.91 14.94
CA VAL A 36 -10.88 -9.94 14.12
C VAL A 36 -10.50 -10.57 12.79
N PHE A 37 -9.94 -11.78 12.80
CA PHE A 37 -9.64 -12.49 11.55
C PHE A 37 -10.87 -12.57 10.65
N HIS A 38 -11.98 -13.11 11.18
CA HIS A 38 -13.19 -13.28 10.40
C HIS A 38 -13.73 -11.94 9.88
N LYS A 39 -13.96 -10.94 10.76
CA LYS A 39 -14.57 -9.66 10.36
C LYS A 39 -13.68 -8.86 9.41
N VAL A 40 -12.38 -8.76 9.67
CA VAL A 40 -11.46 -7.98 8.84
C VAL A 40 -11.28 -8.62 7.46
N ILE A 41 -11.03 -9.93 7.39
CA ILE A 41 -10.88 -10.63 6.11
C ILE A 41 -12.21 -10.54 5.33
N ALA A 42 -13.38 -10.65 5.98
CA ALA A 42 -14.67 -10.46 5.33
C ALA A 42 -14.79 -9.07 4.69
N LEU A 43 -14.56 -8.01 5.48
CA LEU A 43 -14.70 -6.62 5.02
C LEU A 43 -13.76 -6.32 3.84
N VAL A 44 -12.48 -6.71 3.93
CA VAL A 44 -11.51 -6.51 2.84
C VAL A 44 -12.00 -7.17 1.54
N ASN A 45 -12.50 -8.41 1.61
CA ASN A 45 -12.95 -9.13 0.42
C ASN A 45 -14.30 -8.65 -0.12
N GLN A 46 -15.17 -8.11 0.75
CA GLN A 46 -16.45 -7.52 0.36
C GLN A 46 -16.25 -6.16 -0.31
N GLU A 47 -15.43 -5.29 0.28
CA GLU A 47 -15.23 -3.91 -0.19
C GLU A 47 -14.20 -3.81 -1.33
N LYS A 48 -13.23 -4.74 -1.39
CA LYS A 48 -12.20 -4.82 -2.44
C LYS A 48 -11.45 -3.49 -2.61
N SER A 49 -11.55 -2.88 -3.80
CA SER A 49 -10.93 -1.58 -4.11
C SER A 49 -11.49 -0.41 -3.31
N ARG A 50 -12.67 -0.58 -2.70
CA ARG A 50 -13.31 0.42 -1.83
C ARG A 50 -12.96 0.25 -0.36
N TYR A 51 -12.18 -0.78 0.01
CA TYR A 51 -11.83 -1.00 1.40
C TYR A 51 -11.10 0.23 1.97
N GLY A 52 -11.59 0.79 3.08
CA GLY A 52 -11.06 2.01 3.68
C GLY A 52 -11.54 3.34 3.07
N GLN A 53 -12.41 3.29 2.05
CA GLN A 53 -13.07 4.48 1.50
C GLN A 53 -13.95 5.14 2.57
N GLN A 54 -13.82 6.46 2.71
CA GLN A 54 -14.65 7.27 3.59
C GLN A 54 -15.98 7.63 2.91
N LEU A 55 -16.92 8.17 3.70
CA LEU A 55 -18.21 8.63 3.17
C LEU A 55 -18.02 9.69 2.09
N VAL A 56 -18.84 9.60 1.03
CA VAL A 56 -18.84 10.58 -0.06
C VAL A 56 -19.21 11.95 0.48
N THR A 57 -18.47 12.97 0.03
CA THR A 57 -18.72 14.37 0.34
C THR A 57 -19.30 15.07 -0.89
N GLU A 58 -20.07 16.13 -0.70
CA GLU A 58 -20.53 17.00 -1.80
C GLU A 58 -19.45 18.01 -2.24
N GLN A 59 -18.26 17.97 -1.62
CA GLN A 59 -17.21 18.94 -1.85
C GLN A 59 -16.37 18.56 -3.08
N ARG A 60 -16.09 19.57 -3.91
CA ARG A 60 -15.23 19.45 -5.07
C ARG A 60 -13.89 20.13 -4.84
N ILE A 61 -12.80 19.50 -5.28
CA ILE A 61 -11.44 20.02 -5.14
C ILE A 61 -10.77 20.09 -6.50
N GLY A 62 -10.18 21.25 -6.83
CA GLY A 62 -9.31 21.41 -8.00
C GLY A 62 -7.84 21.21 -7.63
N LEU A 63 -7.10 20.45 -8.44
CA LEU A 63 -5.68 20.20 -8.23
C LEU A 63 -4.89 20.64 -9.47
N THR A 64 -3.88 21.49 -9.30
CA THR A 64 -3.01 21.96 -10.39
C THR A 64 -1.54 21.88 -10.01
N VAL A 65 -0.63 21.83 -10.98
CA VAL A 65 0.82 21.87 -10.76
C VAL A 65 1.36 23.20 -11.28
N ASN A 66 2.24 23.83 -10.52
CA ASN A 66 3.09 24.92 -11.00
C ASN A 66 4.49 24.34 -11.24
N GLU A 67 4.76 24.01 -12.50
CA GLU A 67 5.98 23.33 -12.93
C GLU A 67 7.24 24.12 -12.56
N ASP A 68 8.32 23.40 -12.28
CA ASP A 68 9.62 23.98 -12.00
C ASP A 68 10.34 24.23 -13.33
N SER A 69 10.57 25.50 -13.67
CA SER A 69 11.15 25.92 -14.94
C SER A 69 12.62 25.52 -15.12
N GLU A 70 13.29 25.09 -14.05
CA GLU A 70 14.71 24.76 -14.05
C GLU A 70 14.96 23.24 -14.01
N SER A 71 13.96 22.43 -13.63
CA SER A 71 14.16 21.03 -13.29
C SER A 71 12.97 20.16 -13.71
N GLU A 72 13.17 19.38 -14.76
CA GLU A 72 12.17 18.42 -15.25
C GLU A 72 11.89 17.31 -14.21
N LEU A 73 12.91 16.83 -13.50
CA LEU A 73 12.73 15.85 -12.43
C LEU A 73 11.92 16.40 -11.25
N THR A 74 12.13 17.67 -10.90
CA THR A 74 11.30 18.32 -9.87
C THR A 74 9.85 18.44 -10.34
N THR A 75 9.62 18.81 -11.60
CA THR A 75 8.29 18.82 -12.21
C THR A 75 7.65 17.44 -12.20
N ALA A 76 8.35 16.39 -12.63
CA ALA A 76 7.86 15.02 -12.59
C ALA A 76 7.46 14.58 -11.17
N ARG A 77 8.25 14.96 -10.15
CA ARG A 77 7.91 14.71 -8.75
C ARG A 77 6.63 15.45 -8.31
N LEU A 78 6.43 16.70 -8.73
CA LEU A 78 5.21 17.45 -8.43
C LEU A 78 3.97 16.75 -8.99
N HIS A 79 4.02 16.29 -10.25
CA HIS A 79 2.93 15.54 -10.86
C HIS A 79 2.66 14.22 -10.13
N GLN A 80 3.71 13.50 -9.72
CA GLN A 80 3.55 12.26 -8.97
C GLN A 80 2.91 12.48 -7.59
N ILE A 81 3.28 13.55 -6.90
CA ILE A 81 2.65 13.94 -5.62
C ILE A 81 1.19 14.33 -5.85
N LYS A 82 0.89 15.13 -6.88
CA LYS A 82 -0.49 15.50 -7.27
C LYS A 82 -1.34 14.25 -7.47
N TYR A 83 -0.84 13.29 -8.28
CA TYR A 83 -1.54 12.03 -8.55
C TYR A 83 -1.89 11.28 -7.27
N ALA A 84 -0.92 11.07 -6.38
CA ALA A 84 -1.17 10.31 -5.16
C ALA A 84 -2.13 11.05 -4.20
N CYS A 85 -2.04 12.38 -4.15
CA CYS A 85 -2.96 13.21 -3.37
C CYS A 85 -4.38 13.16 -3.94
N GLU A 86 -4.52 13.17 -5.27
CA GLU A 86 -5.81 13.03 -5.96
C GLU A 86 -6.51 11.73 -5.55
N LYS A 87 -5.81 10.59 -5.62
CA LYS A 87 -6.36 9.29 -5.23
C LYS A 87 -6.76 9.23 -3.76
N LEU A 88 -5.96 9.83 -2.87
CA LEU A 88 -6.31 9.92 -1.45
C LEU A 88 -7.55 10.79 -1.22
N LEU A 89 -7.67 11.93 -1.88
CA LEU A 89 -8.87 12.78 -1.77
C LEU A 89 -10.12 12.07 -2.30
N MET A 90 -10.02 11.33 -3.41
CA MET A 90 -11.13 10.51 -3.91
C MET A 90 -11.56 9.45 -2.90
N LEU A 91 -10.61 8.80 -2.20
CA LEU A 91 -10.92 7.87 -1.12
C LEU A 91 -11.54 8.54 0.11
N HIS A 92 -11.30 9.84 0.31
CA HIS A 92 -11.98 10.65 1.32
C HIS A 92 -13.35 11.17 0.85
N GLY A 93 -13.81 10.77 -0.34
CA GLY A 93 -15.12 11.12 -0.85
C GLY A 93 -15.19 12.46 -1.57
N TYR A 94 -14.06 13.10 -1.91
CA TYR A 94 -14.05 14.31 -2.71
C TYR A 94 -14.18 14.01 -4.21
N GLU A 95 -14.88 14.88 -4.92
CA GLU A 95 -14.88 14.91 -6.39
C GLU A 95 -13.73 15.82 -6.87
N ILE A 96 -12.92 15.34 -7.81
CA ILE A 96 -11.80 16.10 -8.35
C ILE A 96 -12.25 16.80 -9.63
N ASN A 97 -12.16 18.13 -9.64
CA ASN A 97 -12.57 18.95 -10.77
C ASN A 97 -11.71 20.23 -10.83
N GLU A 98 -10.95 20.41 -11.92
CA GLU A 98 -10.00 21.51 -12.08
C GLU A 98 -10.66 22.89 -12.24
N ASP A 99 -11.93 22.93 -12.65
CA ASP A 99 -12.72 24.14 -12.94
C ASP A 99 -13.49 24.69 -11.72
N VAL A 100 -13.25 24.12 -10.53
CA VAL A 100 -13.87 24.56 -9.28
C VAL A 100 -13.40 25.95 -8.86
N VAL A 101 -14.35 26.79 -8.44
CA VAL A 101 -14.12 28.17 -7.95
C VAL A 101 -13.79 28.22 -6.44
N GLY A 102 -13.99 27.12 -5.72
CA GLY A 102 -13.80 27.00 -4.26
C GLY A 102 -12.41 26.51 -3.84
N TYR A 103 -12.29 25.22 -3.50
CA TYR A 103 -11.05 24.65 -2.95
C TYR A 103 -10.10 24.20 -4.05
N LYS A 104 -9.13 25.05 -4.40
CA LYS A 104 -8.09 24.71 -5.38
C LYS A 104 -6.72 24.61 -4.73
N TYR A 105 -5.98 23.54 -5.00
CA TYR A 105 -4.61 23.33 -4.53
C TYR A 105 -3.64 23.39 -5.70
N CYS A 106 -2.56 24.15 -5.53
CA CYS A 106 -1.46 24.23 -6.47
C CYS A 106 -0.19 23.62 -5.86
N PHE A 107 0.25 22.51 -6.43
CA PHE A 107 1.50 21.83 -6.07
C PHE A 107 2.68 22.61 -6.64
N THR A 108 3.58 23.07 -5.78
CA THR A 108 4.67 23.96 -6.18
C THR A 108 5.87 23.86 -5.24
N THR A 109 7.06 24.19 -5.73
CA THR A 109 8.26 24.34 -4.89
C THR A 109 8.36 25.72 -4.22
N LYS A 110 7.55 26.70 -4.65
CA LYS A 110 7.62 28.09 -4.18
C LYS A 110 6.75 28.32 -2.94
N SER A 111 7.40 28.56 -1.79
CA SER A 111 6.73 28.91 -0.53
C SER A 111 6.08 30.30 -0.54
N HIS A 112 6.58 31.22 -1.37
CA HIS A 112 6.09 32.61 -1.48
C HIS A 112 5.79 33.00 -2.94
N GLY A 113 5.21 34.17 -3.13
CA GLY A 113 4.89 34.77 -4.45
C GLY A 113 3.39 35.03 -4.64
N LYS A 114 3.01 35.51 -5.83
CA LYS A 114 1.60 35.64 -6.21
C LYS A 114 1.05 34.28 -6.60
N ILE A 115 -0.06 33.92 -5.99
CA ILE A 115 -0.98 32.86 -6.44
C ILE A 115 -2.37 33.49 -6.39
N ASN A 116 -3.25 33.09 -7.30
CA ASN A 116 -4.62 33.59 -7.36
C ASN A 116 -5.30 33.49 -5.99
N GLU A 117 -6.13 34.49 -5.66
CA GLU A 117 -6.67 34.70 -4.29
C GLU A 117 -7.46 33.49 -3.72
N ASN A 118 -7.85 32.52 -4.55
CA ASN A 118 -8.60 31.32 -4.16
C ASN A 118 -7.83 29.99 -4.33
N VAL A 119 -6.51 30.03 -4.46
CA VAL A 119 -5.68 28.82 -4.65
C VAL A 119 -4.73 28.62 -3.48
N HIS A 120 -4.85 27.49 -2.80
CA HIS A 120 -3.97 27.09 -1.72
C HIS A 120 -2.66 26.50 -2.25
N ARG A 121 -1.53 26.94 -1.70
CA ARG A 121 -0.23 26.31 -1.97
C ARG A 121 -0.14 24.97 -1.27
N TYR A 122 0.26 23.97 -2.03
CA TYR A 122 0.79 22.72 -1.52
C TYR A 122 2.30 22.70 -1.80
N VAL A 123 3.10 23.03 -0.79
CA VAL A 123 4.56 23.24 -0.95
C VAL A 123 5.29 21.89 -0.93
N CYS A 124 6.00 21.61 -2.02
CA CYS A 124 6.78 20.39 -2.21
C CYS A 124 8.29 20.70 -2.21
N GLY A 125 9.09 19.75 -1.75
CA GLY A 125 10.54 19.83 -1.87
C GLY A 125 11.03 19.53 -3.29
N VAL A 126 12.19 20.06 -3.62
CA VAL A 126 12.85 19.84 -4.92
C VAL A 126 13.51 18.47 -5.02
N VAL A 127 13.87 18.08 -6.25
CA VAL A 127 14.78 16.96 -6.51
C VAL A 127 16.20 17.49 -6.62
N ASN A 128 17.11 16.97 -5.79
CA ASN A 128 18.50 17.40 -5.73
C ASN A 128 19.44 16.37 -6.36
N ASN A 129 20.51 16.86 -6.97
CA ASN A 129 21.65 16.04 -7.37
C ASN A 129 22.43 15.63 -6.10
N SER A 130 22.63 14.34 -5.88
CA SER A 130 23.32 13.89 -4.66
C SER A 130 24.81 14.26 -4.61
N ALA A 131 25.49 14.44 -5.74
CA ALA A 131 26.91 14.80 -5.78
C ALA A 131 27.09 16.29 -5.54
N MET A 132 26.32 17.12 -6.23
CA MET A 132 26.41 18.58 -6.14
C MET A 132 25.68 19.15 -4.91
N LYS A 133 24.75 18.39 -4.32
CA LYS A 133 23.86 18.81 -3.21
C LYS A 133 23.01 20.05 -3.54
N THR A 134 22.83 20.33 -4.82
CA THR A 134 21.98 21.39 -5.36
C THR A 134 20.79 20.78 -6.09
N LYS A 135 19.84 21.62 -6.51
CA LYS A 135 18.73 21.19 -7.38
C LYS A 135 19.29 20.50 -8.62
N GLU A 136 18.69 19.39 -9.02
CA GLU A 136 19.02 18.67 -10.26
C GLU A 136 18.37 19.39 -11.45
N THR A 137 19.18 19.92 -12.36
CA THR A 137 18.74 20.71 -13.52
C THR A 137 19.11 20.08 -14.87
N ASP A 138 19.98 19.08 -14.86
CA ASP A 138 20.61 18.57 -16.08
C ASP A 138 19.95 17.26 -16.53
N LEU A 139 19.40 16.47 -15.60
CA LEU A 139 18.72 15.22 -15.90
C LEU A 139 17.23 15.44 -16.22
N THR A 140 16.81 14.92 -17.38
CA THR A 140 15.39 14.75 -17.72
C THR A 140 14.81 13.53 -16.99
N CYS A 141 13.48 13.45 -16.88
CA CYS A 141 12.82 12.30 -16.26
C CYS A 141 13.06 11.02 -17.07
N GLU A 142 13.04 11.13 -18.40
CA GLU A 142 13.28 10.02 -19.31
C GLU A 142 14.73 9.50 -19.20
N MET A 143 15.73 10.40 -19.19
CA MET A 143 17.13 10.00 -18.98
C MET A 143 17.32 9.29 -17.64
N TYR A 144 16.68 9.79 -16.58
CA TYR A 144 16.76 9.17 -15.26
C TYR A 144 16.14 7.76 -15.23
N LYS A 145 14.97 7.58 -15.83
CA LYS A 145 14.34 6.26 -15.98
C LYS A 145 15.24 5.32 -16.78
N GLN A 146 15.81 5.77 -17.90
CA GLN A 146 16.72 4.97 -18.72
C GLN A 146 17.97 4.53 -17.95
N GLN A 147 18.59 5.41 -17.18
CA GLN A 147 19.74 5.07 -16.33
C GLN A 147 19.40 3.96 -15.32
N LYS A 148 18.25 4.08 -14.62
CA LYS A 148 17.78 3.05 -13.68
C LYS A 148 17.48 1.73 -14.39
N MET A 149 16.87 1.80 -15.57
CA MET A 149 16.51 0.64 -16.37
C MET A 149 17.75 -0.14 -16.81
N ILE A 150 18.80 0.54 -17.27
CA ILE A 150 20.09 -0.09 -17.63
C ILE A 150 20.71 -0.82 -16.44
N VAL A 151 20.68 -0.22 -15.25
CA VAL A 151 21.19 -0.86 -14.03
C VAL A 151 20.35 -2.07 -13.65
N LEU A 152 19.02 -1.95 -13.72
CA LEU A 152 18.09 -3.05 -13.43
C LEU A 152 18.27 -4.23 -14.38
N ASP A 153 18.46 -3.95 -15.67
CA ASP A 153 18.67 -4.96 -16.71
C ASP A 153 19.95 -5.75 -16.46
N LYS A 154 21.07 -5.05 -16.18
CA LYS A 154 22.36 -5.65 -15.80
C LYS A 154 22.27 -6.57 -14.58
N LEU A 155 21.44 -6.22 -13.60
CA LEU A 155 21.24 -7.04 -12.40
C LEU A 155 20.35 -8.28 -12.64
N ASN A 156 19.71 -8.39 -13.80
CA ASN A 156 18.78 -9.46 -14.14
C ASN A 156 19.13 -10.16 -15.48
N GLU A 157 20.39 -10.08 -15.94
CA GLU A 157 20.85 -10.63 -17.22
C GLU A 157 20.56 -12.14 -17.37
N GLU A 158 20.55 -12.90 -16.28
CA GLU A 158 20.36 -14.36 -16.29
C GLU A 158 18.91 -14.80 -16.57
N LYS A 159 17.93 -13.89 -16.59
CA LYS A 159 16.51 -14.23 -16.85
C LYS A 159 16.22 -14.26 -18.35
N ALA A 160 16.16 -15.46 -18.93
CA ALA A 160 15.74 -15.67 -20.32
C ALA A 160 14.23 -15.41 -20.48
N VAL A 161 13.87 -14.27 -21.08
CA VAL A 161 12.50 -13.85 -21.39
C VAL A 161 12.52 -13.21 -22.79
N ASP A 162 11.40 -13.29 -23.50
CA ASP A 162 11.19 -12.56 -24.76
C ASP A 162 11.55 -11.07 -24.63
N SER A 163 12.10 -10.46 -25.69
CA SER A 163 12.65 -9.09 -25.62
C SER A 163 11.60 -8.03 -25.32
N ASP A 164 10.39 -8.17 -25.85
CA ASP A 164 9.33 -7.18 -25.68
C ASP A 164 8.70 -7.30 -24.29
N GLU A 165 8.46 -8.53 -23.83
CA GLU A 165 8.01 -8.79 -22.46
C GLU A 165 9.03 -8.32 -21.43
N ARG A 166 10.33 -8.53 -21.69
CA ARG A 166 11.41 -8.05 -20.82
C ARG A 166 11.43 -6.53 -20.74
N LYS A 167 11.28 -5.83 -21.86
CA LYS A 167 11.25 -4.37 -21.88
C LYS A 167 10.08 -3.81 -21.07
N ALA A 168 8.86 -4.30 -21.30
CA ALA A 168 7.68 -3.85 -20.55
C ALA A 168 7.79 -4.14 -19.03
N TRP A 169 8.42 -5.26 -18.68
CA TRP A 169 8.73 -5.62 -17.28
C TRP A 169 9.73 -4.64 -16.66
N LEU A 170 10.83 -4.34 -17.36
CA LEU A 170 11.85 -3.38 -16.94
C LEU A 170 11.26 -1.97 -16.74
N GLU A 171 10.41 -1.53 -17.67
CA GLU A 171 9.71 -0.24 -17.58
C GLU A 171 8.82 -0.16 -16.33
N SER A 172 8.01 -1.20 -16.09
CA SER A 172 7.11 -1.27 -14.94
C SER A 172 7.85 -1.21 -13.59
N ILE A 173 8.98 -1.92 -13.48
CA ILE A 173 9.79 -1.91 -12.25
C ILE A 173 10.50 -0.58 -12.10
N THR A 174 11.03 -0.02 -13.19
CA THR A 174 11.70 1.27 -13.19
C THR A 174 10.75 2.38 -12.74
N GLU A 175 9.50 2.37 -13.21
CA GLU A 175 8.48 3.30 -12.74
C GLU A 175 8.20 3.15 -11.25
N ALA A 176 8.04 1.92 -10.76
CA ALA A 176 7.85 1.69 -9.33
C ALA A 176 9.03 2.19 -8.48
N ILE A 177 10.28 2.05 -8.96
CA ILE A 177 11.47 2.58 -8.30
C ILE A 177 11.39 4.10 -8.19
N VAL A 178 11.17 4.80 -9.31
CA VAL A 178 11.13 6.26 -9.36
C VAL A 178 9.98 6.82 -8.52
N ILE A 179 8.80 6.19 -8.60
CA ILE A 179 7.63 6.58 -7.78
C ILE A 179 7.96 6.47 -6.29
N PHE A 180 8.59 5.38 -5.86
CA PHE A 180 9.01 5.22 -4.46
C PHE A 180 10.05 6.27 -4.06
N GLU A 181 11.03 6.58 -4.90
CA GLU A 181 12.00 7.66 -4.62
C GLU A 181 11.30 9.01 -4.47
N PHE A 182 10.29 9.30 -5.29
CA PHE A 182 9.54 10.56 -5.27
C PHE A 182 8.63 10.72 -4.05
N LEU A 183 8.00 9.63 -3.60
CA LEU A 183 6.92 9.66 -2.61
C LEU A 183 7.31 9.15 -1.22
N SER A 184 8.45 8.49 -1.02
CA SER A 184 8.79 7.87 0.28
C SER A 184 9.08 8.85 1.43
N VAL A 185 9.27 10.13 1.13
CA VAL A 185 9.44 11.19 2.14
C VAL A 185 8.25 12.15 2.10
N LYS A 186 8.05 12.91 3.19
CA LYS A 186 7.02 13.95 3.22
C LYS A 186 7.12 14.85 1.98
N PRO A 187 6.00 15.22 1.35
CA PRO A 187 6.03 16.04 0.13
C PRO A 187 6.83 17.33 0.25
N SER A 188 6.80 17.98 1.42
CA SER A 188 7.56 19.22 1.70
C SER A 188 9.09 19.03 1.81
N CYS A 189 9.58 17.80 1.94
CA CYS A 189 11.01 17.51 2.03
C CYS A 189 11.62 17.34 0.63
N SER A 190 12.84 17.83 0.43
CA SER A 190 13.60 17.53 -0.79
C SER A 190 14.06 16.06 -0.79
N ILE A 191 14.29 15.53 -1.98
CA ILE A 191 14.91 14.22 -2.18
C ILE A 191 16.22 14.39 -2.93
N SER A 192 17.11 13.42 -2.80
CA SER A 192 18.33 13.35 -3.60
C SER A 192 18.29 12.15 -4.52
N VAL A 193 18.44 12.39 -5.81
CA VAL A 193 18.66 11.32 -6.78
C VAL A 193 20.13 10.95 -6.79
N THR A 194 20.41 9.65 -6.75
CA THR A 194 21.77 9.09 -6.83
C THR A 194 21.85 8.11 -7.99
N ASP A 195 23.03 8.02 -8.60
CA ASP A 195 23.42 6.93 -9.51
C ASP A 195 23.65 5.60 -8.77
N SER A 196 23.46 5.57 -7.45
CA SER A 196 23.70 4.36 -6.67
C SER A 196 22.61 3.31 -6.91
N ASN A 197 23.03 2.05 -7.04
CA ASN A 197 22.15 0.89 -7.17
C ASN A 197 21.31 0.63 -5.91
N LYS A 198 21.50 1.42 -4.84
CA LYS A 198 20.79 1.25 -3.57
C LYS A 198 19.28 1.36 -3.75
N SER A 199 18.77 2.18 -4.66
CA SER A 199 17.33 2.27 -4.86
C SER A 199 16.71 1.01 -5.49
N ILE A 200 17.53 0.17 -6.14
CA ILE A 200 17.10 -1.06 -6.80
C ILE A 200 17.19 -2.24 -5.81
N THR A 201 18.27 -2.31 -5.04
CA THR A 201 18.56 -3.46 -4.15
C THR A 201 18.03 -3.32 -2.72
N ASN A 202 17.56 -2.14 -2.33
CA ASN A 202 17.10 -1.88 -0.96
C ASN A 202 15.69 -2.46 -0.71
N GLU A 203 15.51 -3.09 0.46
CA GLU A 203 14.21 -3.56 0.97
C GLU A 203 13.17 -2.43 1.22
N LYS A 204 13.55 -1.17 1.00
CA LYS A 204 12.69 0.01 1.06
C LYS A 204 12.31 0.55 -0.33
N SER A 205 12.47 -0.24 -1.39
CA SER A 205 12.20 0.17 -2.77
C SER A 205 10.88 -0.37 -3.32
N GLY A 206 10.43 0.21 -4.44
CA GLY A 206 9.31 -0.33 -5.23
C GLY A 206 9.55 -1.75 -5.74
N VAL A 207 10.81 -2.13 -5.98
CA VAL A 207 11.19 -3.51 -6.37
C VAL A 207 10.77 -4.52 -5.31
N PHE A 208 11.02 -4.21 -4.03
CA PHE A 208 10.65 -5.10 -2.92
C PHE A 208 9.13 -5.27 -2.81
N VAL A 209 8.37 -4.21 -3.07
CA VAL A 209 6.90 -4.26 -3.10
C VAL A 209 6.41 -5.14 -4.24
N LEU A 210 6.86 -4.87 -5.47
CA LEU A 210 6.47 -5.63 -6.65
C LEU A 210 6.81 -7.11 -6.52
N TYR A 211 7.98 -7.43 -5.96
CA TYR A 211 8.40 -8.80 -5.71
C TYR A 211 7.46 -9.54 -4.76
N ASN A 212 7.04 -8.90 -3.65
CA ASN A 212 6.09 -9.50 -2.73
C ASN A 212 4.68 -9.62 -3.33
N ALA A 213 4.24 -8.64 -4.12
CA ALA A 213 2.96 -8.69 -4.83
C ALA A 213 2.93 -9.85 -5.84
N ALA A 214 3.97 -9.97 -6.68
CA ALA A 214 4.12 -11.07 -7.64
C ALA A 214 4.20 -12.43 -6.94
N ARG A 215 4.88 -12.52 -5.79
CA ARG A 215 4.93 -13.75 -4.99
C ARG A 215 3.54 -14.16 -4.48
N ILE A 216 2.76 -13.23 -3.92
CA ILE A 216 1.39 -13.54 -3.47
C ILE A 216 0.56 -14.05 -4.66
N ARG A 217 0.64 -13.35 -5.80
CA ARG A 217 -0.05 -13.75 -7.04
C ARG A 217 0.35 -15.17 -7.47
N ALA A 218 1.64 -15.48 -7.49
CA ALA A 218 2.14 -16.80 -7.87
C ALA A 218 1.63 -17.91 -6.94
N ILE A 219 1.52 -17.66 -5.63
CA ILE A 219 0.94 -18.63 -4.68
C ILE A 219 -0.55 -18.85 -4.99
N LEU A 220 -1.30 -17.78 -5.22
CA LEU A 220 -2.73 -17.87 -5.55
C LEU A 220 -2.96 -18.58 -6.89
N GLU A 221 -2.13 -18.33 -7.89
CA GLU A 221 -2.21 -19.02 -9.19
C GLU A 221 -1.86 -20.50 -9.05
N LYS A 222 -0.80 -20.84 -8.30
CA LYS A 222 -0.47 -22.24 -8.00
C LYS A 222 -1.60 -22.98 -7.28
N PHE A 223 -2.33 -22.28 -6.41
CA PHE A 223 -3.52 -22.85 -5.79
C PHE A 223 -4.61 -23.11 -6.84
N ARG A 224 -4.90 -22.13 -7.70
CA ARG A 224 -5.88 -22.28 -8.80
C ARG A 224 -5.52 -23.41 -9.76
N GLU A 225 -4.26 -23.52 -10.19
CA GLU A 225 -3.76 -24.62 -11.03
C GLU A 225 -3.94 -25.98 -10.35
N GLY A 226 -3.67 -26.05 -9.04
CA GLY A 226 -3.90 -27.25 -8.23
C GLY A 226 -5.38 -27.63 -8.13
N GLN A 227 -6.30 -26.67 -8.15
CA GLN A 227 -7.74 -26.94 -8.22
C GLN A 227 -8.13 -27.56 -9.57
N LEU A 228 -7.65 -26.97 -10.66
CA LEU A 228 -7.90 -27.48 -12.02
C LEU A 228 -7.33 -28.89 -12.21
N SER A 229 -6.23 -29.20 -11.54
CA SER A 229 -5.55 -30.50 -11.59
C SER A 229 -6.06 -31.50 -10.55
N GLY A 230 -7.07 -31.15 -9.75
CA GLY A 230 -7.65 -32.01 -8.70
C GLY A 230 -6.75 -32.26 -7.48
N ILE A 231 -5.63 -31.54 -7.35
CA ILE A 231 -4.70 -31.61 -6.21
C ILE A 231 -5.31 -30.92 -4.99
N TYR A 232 -6.03 -29.81 -5.21
CA TYR A 232 -6.70 -29.05 -4.16
C TYR A 232 -8.20 -29.03 -4.39
N PRO A 233 -9.02 -29.03 -3.32
CA PRO A 233 -10.44 -28.79 -3.47
C PRO A 233 -10.72 -27.34 -3.87
N GLU A 234 -11.94 -27.10 -4.35
CA GLU A 234 -12.42 -25.74 -4.57
C GLU A 234 -12.29 -24.87 -3.31
N LEU A 235 -12.07 -23.57 -3.50
CA LEU A 235 -11.94 -22.63 -2.40
C LEU A 235 -13.29 -22.61 -1.68
N TRP A 236 -13.27 -22.99 -0.41
CA TRP A 236 -14.51 -23.01 0.36
C TRP A 236 -15.10 -21.61 0.44
N ASP A 237 -16.43 -21.56 0.40
CA ASP A 237 -17.19 -20.35 0.63
C ASP A 237 -16.74 -19.68 1.94
N PHE A 238 -16.72 -18.35 1.95
CA PHE A 238 -16.22 -17.56 3.07
C PHE A 238 -16.89 -17.94 4.40
N HIS A 239 -18.19 -18.21 4.40
CA HIS A 239 -18.95 -18.55 5.62
C HIS A 239 -18.59 -19.92 6.20
N ARG A 240 -17.89 -20.76 5.42
CA ARG A 240 -17.44 -22.10 5.84
C ARG A 240 -16.00 -22.10 6.35
N ILE A 241 -15.31 -20.97 6.28
CA ILE A 241 -13.90 -20.87 6.68
C ILE A 241 -13.79 -20.78 8.19
N ASP A 242 -13.08 -21.75 8.77
CA ASP A 242 -12.70 -21.71 10.18
C ASP A 242 -11.42 -20.85 10.34
N PHE A 243 -11.58 -19.56 10.60
CA PHE A 243 -10.44 -18.66 10.90
C PHE A 243 -9.77 -18.94 12.24
N THR A 244 -10.31 -19.83 13.07
CA THR A 244 -9.58 -20.28 14.27
C THR A 244 -8.31 -21.04 13.92
N LYS A 245 -8.18 -21.52 12.68
CA LYS A 245 -6.99 -22.20 12.15
C LYS A 245 -5.80 -21.28 11.88
N LEU A 246 -5.97 -19.96 11.95
CA LEU A 246 -4.88 -19.00 11.88
C LEU A 246 -4.30 -18.80 13.29
N HIS A 247 -3.15 -19.40 13.55
CA HIS A 247 -2.56 -19.47 14.89
C HIS A 247 -1.25 -18.69 15.03
N SER A 248 -0.57 -18.38 13.92
CA SER A 248 0.77 -17.82 14.01
C SER A 248 0.74 -16.35 14.42
N GLN A 249 1.79 -15.93 15.13
CA GLN A 249 1.96 -14.53 15.50
C GLN A 249 2.06 -13.65 14.25
N GLU A 250 2.69 -14.14 13.18
CA GLU A 250 2.78 -13.43 11.91
C GLU A 250 1.42 -13.21 11.23
N GLU A 251 0.53 -14.21 11.24
CA GLU A 251 -0.85 -14.07 10.72
C GLU A 251 -1.61 -12.99 11.50
N TRP A 252 -1.50 -13.02 12.83
CA TRP A 252 -2.13 -12.03 13.69
C TRP A 252 -1.59 -10.62 13.44
N GLU A 253 -0.28 -10.45 13.37
CA GLU A 253 0.35 -9.15 13.13
C GLU A 253 -0.07 -8.55 11.79
N ILE A 254 -0.18 -9.37 10.73
CA ILE A 254 -0.64 -8.91 9.41
C ILE A 254 -2.08 -8.39 9.50
N VAL A 255 -2.98 -9.17 10.09
CA VAL A 255 -4.40 -8.78 10.15
C VAL A 255 -4.59 -7.57 11.05
N TYR A 256 -4.03 -7.59 12.25
CA TYR A 256 -4.27 -6.57 13.26
C TYR A 256 -3.55 -5.25 12.97
N HIS A 257 -2.26 -5.28 12.58
CA HIS A 257 -1.49 -4.05 12.37
C HIS A 257 -1.58 -3.48 10.96
N TYR A 258 -2.08 -4.24 9.98
CA TYR A 258 -2.11 -3.78 8.59
C TYR A 258 -3.50 -3.85 7.98
N LEU A 259 -4.16 -5.01 7.94
CA LEU A 259 -5.47 -5.09 7.29
C LEU A 259 -6.52 -4.29 8.05
N LEU A 260 -6.56 -4.41 9.38
CA LEU A 260 -7.48 -3.65 10.24
C LEU A 260 -7.13 -2.15 10.30
N GLU A 261 -5.84 -1.81 10.34
CA GLU A 261 -5.38 -0.41 10.45
C GLU A 261 -5.46 0.35 9.12
N TYR A 262 -5.60 -0.34 7.98
CA TYR A 262 -5.59 0.30 6.65
C TYR A 262 -6.65 1.41 6.47
N PRO A 263 -7.93 1.25 6.85
CA PRO A 263 -8.90 2.35 6.81
C PRO A 263 -8.46 3.58 7.63
N GLU A 264 -7.85 3.36 8.79
CA GLU A 264 -7.36 4.43 9.65
C GLU A 264 -6.08 5.08 9.08
N LEU A 265 -5.23 4.31 8.39
CA LEU A 265 -4.12 4.86 7.60
C LEU A 265 -4.65 5.82 6.52
N ILE A 266 -5.67 5.42 5.74
CA ILE A 266 -6.27 6.27 4.72
C ILE A 266 -6.73 7.57 5.36
N LYS A 267 -7.51 7.47 6.45
CA LYS A 267 -7.98 8.63 7.21
C LYS A 267 -6.84 9.53 7.69
N LYS A 268 -5.75 8.98 8.23
CA LYS A 268 -4.56 9.72 8.70
C LYS A 268 -3.76 10.36 7.55
N SER A 269 -3.91 9.84 6.32
CA SER A 269 -3.23 10.36 5.14
C SER A 269 -3.82 11.67 4.63
N VAL A 270 -5.01 12.10 5.08
CA VAL A 270 -5.54 13.45 4.81
C VAL A 270 -6.00 14.08 6.13
N LYS A 271 -5.35 15.17 6.54
CA LYS A 271 -5.81 15.97 7.68
C LYS A 271 -6.73 17.07 7.21
N HIS A 272 -7.96 17.05 7.71
CA HIS A 272 -8.97 18.08 7.48
C HIS A 272 -8.80 19.22 8.50
N GLU A 273 -7.78 20.05 8.30
CA GLU A 273 -7.61 21.31 9.06
C GLU A 273 -8.10 22.50 8.22
N LEU A 274 -7.66 23.73 8.51
CA LEU A 274 -7.96 24.91 7.69
C LEU A 274 -7.52 24.75 6.23
N LYS A 275 -6.56 23.87 5.97
CA LYS A 275 -6.12 23.39 4.66
C LYS A 275 -5.92 21.88 4.75
N HIS A 276 -6.23 21.17 3.67
CA HIS A 276 -5.97 19.74 3.58
C HIS A 276 -4.47 19.48 3.52
N GLU A 277 -3.93 18.84 4.55
CA GLU A 277 -2.58 18.29 4.51
C GLU A 277 -2.64 16.82 4.11
N ILE A 278 -2.06 16.50 2.96
CA ILE A 278 -2.15 15.17 2.37
C ILE A 278 -0.78 14.50 2.45
N TYR A 279 -0.71 13.24 2.87
CA TYR A 279 0.54 12.56 3.21
C TYR A 279 0.68 11.21 2.48
N PRO A 280 0.95 11.22 1.15
CA PRO A 280 1.12 10.00 0.36
C PRO A 280 2.31 9.14 0.82
N ASN A 281 3.31 9.73 1.46
CA ASN A 281 4.48 9.03 1.99
C ASN A 281 4.14 8.00 3.09
N LEU A 282 3.01 8.16 3.76
CA LEU A 282 2.52 7.17 4.73
C LEU A 282 2.13 5.86 4.03
N ILE A 283 1.60 5.94 2.81
CA ILE A 283 1.24 4.76 1.99
C ILE A 283 2.50 3.97 1.61
N CYS A 284 3.57 4.65 1.18
CA CYS A 284 4.87 4.00 0.91
C CYS A 284 5.41 3.29 2.15
N SER A 285 5.41 3.96 3.30
CA SER A 285 5.93 3.43 4.56
C SER A 285 5.13 2.22 5.05
N PHE A 286 3.80 2.29 4.93
CA PHE A 286 2.90 1.19 5.24
C PHE A 286 3.15 -0.01 4.34
N LEU A 287 3.23 0.19 3.02
CA LEU A 287 3.37 -0.88 2.04
C LEU A 287 4.68 -1.64 2.23
N ILE A 288 5.80 -0.94 2.46
CA ILE A 288 7.09 -1.57 2.81
C ILE A 288 6.97 -2.40 4.09
N SER A 289 6.31 -1.86 5.11
CA SER A 289 6.16 -2.55 6.40
C SER A 289 5.30 -3.81 6.29
N LEU A 290 4.20 -3.74 5.52
CA LEU A 290 3.36 -4.90 5.20
C LEU A 290 4.16 -5.96 4.43
N CYS A 291 4.90 -5.57 3.40
CA CYS A 291 5.76 -6.49 2.63
C CYS A 291 6.80 -7.19 3.50
N LYS A 292 7.41 -6.49 4.47
CA LYS A 292 8.36 -7.09 5.43
C LYS A 292 7.69 -8.13 6.31
N LYS A 293 6.49 -7.84 6.83
CA LYS A 293 5.74 -8.80 7.64
C LYS A 293 5.26 -9.99 6.82
N PHE A 294 4.75 -9.77 5.62
CA PHE A 294 4.39 -10.85 4.70
C PHE A 294 5.61 -11.73 4.35
N SER A 295 6.77 -11.15 4.03
CA SER A 295 7.99 -11.92 3.79
C SER A 295 8.43 -12.77 5.00
N LYS A 296 8.19 -12.30 6.23
CA LYS A 296 8.44 -13.10 7.45
C LYS A 296 7.41 -14.23 7.59
N PHE A 297 6.13 -13.93 7.38
CA PHE A 297 5.04 -14.91 7.37
C PHE A 297 5.32 -16.04 6.37
N TYR A 298 5.59 -15.69 5.11
CA TYR A 298 5.86 -16.65 4.03
C TYR A 298 7.02 -17.60 4.34
N ARG A 299 8.09 -17.11 4.99
CA ARG A 299 9.23 -17.96 5.35
C ARG A 299 8.93 -18.97 6.46
N LYS A 300 8.00 -18.63 7.37
CA LYS A 300 7.69 -19.44 8.55
C LYS A 300 6.52 -20.39 8.33
N GLU A 301 5.53 -19.93 7.59
CA GLU A 301 4.25 -20.60 7.47
C GLU A 301 4.06 -21.16 6.07
N ARG A 302 3.79 -22.46 6.01
CA ARG A 302 3.45 -23.13 4.76
C ARG A 302 2.00 -22.79 4.37
N ILE A 303 1.83 -22.03 3.29
CA ILE A 303 0.50 -21.61 2.83
C ILE A 303 -0.23 -22.74 2.10
N LEU A 304 0.40 -23.30 1.05
CA LEU A 304 -0.15 -24.44 0.31
C LEU A 304 0.47 -25.75 0.82
N THR A 305 -0.36 -26.69 1.22
CA THR A 305 0.02 -27.96 1.86
C THR A 305 -0.14 -29.14 0.91
N ASP A 306 0.42 -30.32 1.23
CA ASP A 306 0.42 -31.51 0.36
C ASP A 306 -0.95 -32.21 0.18
N GLY A 307 -2.06 -31.50 0.37
CA GLY A 307 -3.41 -32.06 0.24
C GLY A 307 -3.85 -32.97 1.40
N SER A 308 -3.06 -33.10 2.49
CA SER A 308 -3.50 -33.83 3.68
C SER A 308 -4.78 -33.22 4.26
N GLU A 309 -5.83 -34.04 4.44
CA GLU A 309 -7.19 -33.57 4.78
C GLU A 309 -7.23 -32.63 5.99
N HIS A 310 -6.47 -32.95 7.04
CA HIS A 310 -6.42 -32.16 8.28
C HIS A 310 -5.80 -30.76 8.11
N LEU A 311 -5.02 -30.53 7.04
CA LEU A 311 -4.38 -29.24 6.74
C LEU A 311 -5.21 -28.35 5.80
N ILE A 312 -6.21 -28.93 5.12
CA ILE A 312 -7.08 -28.20 4.19
C ILE A 312 -7.76 -27.00 4.86
N PRO A 313 -8.35 -27.11 6.08
CA PRO A 313 -8.96 -25.95 6.74
C PRO A 313 -8.00 -24.77 6.92
N THR A 314 -6.77 -25.04 7.36
CA THR A 314 -5.72 -24.02 7.55
C THR A 314 -5.30 -23.40 6.22
N MET A 315 -5.10 -24.23 5.19
CA MET A 315 -4.77 -23.76 3.84
C MET A 315 -5.86 -22.82 3.31
N MET A 316 -7.14 -23.19 3.44
CA MET A 316 -8.27 -22.35 2.99
C MET A 316 -8.32 -21.00 3.70
N ALA A 317 -8.12 -20.98 5.03
CA ALA A 317 -8.03 -19.75 5.79
C ALA A 317 -6.85 -18.86 5.34
N ARG A 318 -5.69 -19.46 5.06
CA ARG A 318 -4.50 -18.76 4.56
C ARG A 318 -4.68 -18.22 3.14
N VAL A 319 -5.39 -18.94 2.26
CA VAL A 319 -5.71 -18.46 0.91
C VAL A 319 -6.58 -17.20 0.99
N TRP A 320 -7.60 -17.17 1.85
CA TRP A 320 -8.41 -15.97 2.09
C TRP A 320 -7.61 -14.82 2.70
N LEU A 321 -6.68 -15.12 3.62
CA LEU A 321 -5.74 -14.12 4.14
C LEU A 321 -4.87 -13.53 3.01
N LEU A 322 -4.30 -14.36 2.14
CA LEU A 322 -3.49 -13.90 0.99
C LEU A 322 -4.27 -13.01 0.03
N LYS A 323 -5.51 -13.38 -0.30
CA LYS A 323 -6.39 -12.53 -1.14
C LYS A 323 -6.62 -11.17 -0.49
N SER A 324 -6.78 -11.13 0.83
CA SER A 324 -6.96 -9.88 1.58
C SER A 324 -5.70 -9.01 1.57
N ILE A 325 -4.52 -9.61 1.77
CA ILE A 325 -3.25 -8.91 1.66
C ILE A 325 -3.06 -8.36 0.25
N GLN A 326 -3.37 -9.16 -0.78
CA GLN A 326 -3.29 -8.75 -2.18
C GLN A 326 -4.17 -7.51 -2.43
N ILE A 327 -5.44 -7.53 -2.03
CA ILE A 327 -6.36 -6.40 -2.18
C ILE A 327 -5.78 -5.12 -1.56
N VAL A 328 -5.32 -5.18 -0.31
CA VAL A 328 -4.75 -3.99 0.37
C VAL A 328 -3.48 -3.49 -0.32
N MET A 329 -2.60 -4.41 -0.75
CA MET A 329 -1.40 -4.04 -1.51
C MET A 329 -1.76 -3.39 -2.86
N THR A 330 -2.71 -3.95 -3.61
CA THR A 330 -3.22 -3.40 -4.87
C THR A 330 -3.78 -2.01 -4.67
N ASN A 331 -4.59 -1.79 -3.63
CA ASN A 331 -5.14 -0.48 -3.33
C ASN A 331 -4.05 0.55 -3.02
N CYS A 332 -3.03 0.19 -2.23
CA CYS A 332 -1.87 1.05 -1.99
C CYS A 332 -1.11 1.37 -3.29
N MET A 333 -0.83 0.38 -4.12
CA MET A 333 -0.13 0.58 -5.40
C MET A 333 -0.94 1.48 -6.34
N HIS A 334 -2.27 1.33 -6.37
CA HIS A 334 -3.16 2.19 -7.14
C HIS A 334 -3.10 3.66 -6.67
N ILE A 335 -3.11 3.90 -5.35
CA ILE A 335 -2.94 5.26 -4.80
C ILE A 335 -1.61 5.86 -5.25
N LEU A 336 -0.54 5.06 -5.28
CA LEU A 336 0.80 5.52 -5.66
C LEU A 336 1.00 5.61 -7.18
N GLY A 337 0.11 5.06 -8.00
CA GLY A 337 0.26 5.01 -9.47
C GLY A 337 1.23 3.93 -9.94
N ILE A 338 1.37 2.84 -9.18
CA ILE A 338 2.26 1.72 -9.48
C ILE A 338 1.45 0.60 -10.14
N ASN A 339 1.93 0.12 -11.29
CA ASN A 339 1.34 -1.02 -11.99
C ASN A 339 1.86 -2.34 -11.43
N GLU A 340 0.95 -3.32 -11.31
CA GLU A 340 1.32 -4.66 -10.84
C GLU A 340 2.02 -5.46 -11.95
N VAL A 341 3.14 -6.09 -11.60
CA VAL A 341 3.82 -7.04 -12.48
C VAL A 341 3.32 -8.47 -12.20
N THR A 342 3.21 -9.28 -13.26
CA THR A 342 2.73 -10.67 -13.16
C THR A 342 3.77 -11.62 -12.60
N LYS A 343 5.05 -11.36 -12.88
CA LYS A 343 6.21 -12.17 -12.46
C LYS A 343 7.36 -11.25 -12.07
N MET A 344 8.22 -11.68 -11.14
CA MET A 344 9.40 -10.94 -10.65
C MET A 344 10.61 -11.84 -10.55
#